data_AF-G9X3A3-F1
#
_entry.id   AF-G9X3A3-F1
#
_cell.length_a   1.000
_cell.length_b   1.000
_cell.length_c   1.000
_cell.angle_alpha   90.00
_cell.angle_beta   90.00
_cell.angle_gamma   90.00
#
_symmetry.space_group_name_H-M   'P 1'
#
loop_
_entity.id
_entity.type
_entity.pdbx_description
1 polymer ?
#
loop_
_entity_poly.entity_id
_entity_poly.type
_entity_poly.pdbx_seq_one_letter_code
_entity_poly.pdbx_strand_id
1 'polypeptide(L)' 'MIILAGSGMMTQGRSVEWAKWLLPQEKNAVCFCGYSGENTLASEIKDKVPFVKIGKSKIKNRSKICVLNSFSSHAKVNL' A
#
# COMPACT_ATOMS: atom_id res chain seq x y z
N MET A 1 12.64 -11.57 -4.37
CA MET A 1 13.13 -10.46 -3.53
C MET A 1 12.01 -10.03 -2.60
N ILE A 2 12.29 -9.80 -1.32
CA ILE A 2 11.34 -9.26 -0.34
C ILE A 2 11.86 -7.88 0.07
N ILE A 3 10.97 -6.89 0.13
CA ILE A 3 11.30 -5.51 0.47
C ILE A 3 10.47 -5.11 1.68
N LEU A 4 11.14 -4.62 2.72
CA LEU A 4 10.50 -3.99 3.87
C LEU A 4 10.89 -2.51 3.87
N ALA A 5 9.89 -1.63 3.77
CA ALA A 5 10.13 -0.19 3.70
C ALA A 5 9.07 0.58 4.49
N GLY A 6 9.53 1.53 5.31
CA GLY A 6 8.69 2.60 5.84
C GLY A 6 8.52 3.73 4.81
N SER A 7 7.47 4.56 4.91
CA SER A 7 6.40 4.60 5.93
C SER A 7 5.22 3.66 5.58
N GLY A 8 4.53 3.14 6.60
CA GLY A 8 3.43 2.16 6.43
C GLY A 8 2.14 2.72 5.82
N MET A 9 1.91 4.03 5.95
CA MET A 9 0.82 4.74 5.26
C MET A 9 1.24 5.29 3.89
N MET A 10 2.52 5.09 3.51
CA MET A 10 3.09 5.54 2.23
C MET A 10 2.89 7.04 1.96
N THR A 11 2.99 7.89 2.99
CA THR A 11 2.91 9.35 2.83
C THR A 11 4.22 9.92 2.30
N GLN A 12 5.34 9.31 2.67
CA GLN A 12 6.69 9.68 2.23
C GLN A 12 7.68 8.51 2.33
N GLY A 13 8.87 8.72 1.78
CA GLY A 13 10.01 7.83 1.92
C GLY A 13 10.10 6.77 0.82
N ARG A 14 10.92 5.74 1.07
CA ARG A 14 11.25 4.71 0.08
C ARG A 14 10.07 3.80 -0.26
N SER A 15 9.11 3.62 0.64
CA SER A 15 7.90 2.83 0.35
C SER A 15 7.11 3.41 -0.84
N VAL A 16 7.05 4.74 -0.94
CA VAL A 16 6.41 5.45 -2.06
C VAL A 16 7.14 5.22 -3.37
N GLU A 17 8.48 5.24 -3.35
CA GLU A 17 9.27 5.00 -4.55
C GLU A 17 9.11 3.55 -5.02
N TRP A 18 9.21 2.57 -4.11
CA TRP A 18 8.96 1.18 -4.43
C TRP A 18 7.56 0.94 -5.01
N ALA A 19 6.54 1.63 -4.52
CA ALA A 19 5.19 1.52 -5.07
C ALA A 19 5.13 1.85 -6.56
N LYS A 20 5.89 2.84 -7.05
CA LYS A 20 5.94 3.18 -8.49
C LYS A 20 6.42 2.01 -9.35
N TRP A 21 7.36 1.22 -8.85
CA TRP A 21 7.94 0.06 -9.56
C TRP A 21 7.08 -1.21 -9.39
N LEU A 22 6.50 -1.39 -8.21
CA LEU A 22 5.79 -2.62 -7.87
C LEU A 22 4.36 -2.64 -8.40
N LEU A 23 3.60 -1.55 -8.21
CA LEU A 23 2.15 -1.49 -8.50
C LEU A 23 1.80 -1.81 -9.96
N PRO A 24 2.55 -1.37 -10.98
CA PRO A 24 2.19 -1.63 -12.36
C PRO A 24 2.29 -3.10 -12.80
N GLN A 25 2.90 -3.97 -11.99
CA GLN A 25 3.27 -5.33 -12.38
C GLN A 25 2.39 -6.37 -11.67
N GLU A 26 1.61 -7.13 -12.43
CA GLU A 26 0.63 -8.12 -11.90
C GLU A 26 1.28 -9.33 -11.19
N LYS A 27 2.55 -9.60 -11.51
CA LYS A 27 3.35 -10.63 -10.84
C LYS A 27 3.81 -10.24 -9.42
N ASN A 28 3.73 -8.96 -9.08
CA ASN A 28 4.14 -8.47 -7.77
C ASN A 28 2.98 -8.49 -6.78
N ALA A 29 3.32 -8.48 -5.49
CA ALA A 29 2.36 -8.30 -4.41
C ALA A 29 2.82 -7.17 -3.49
N VAL A 30 1.85 -6.41 -2.96
CA VAL A 30 2.06 -5.38 -1.93
C VAL A 30 1.21 -5.77 -0.73
N CYS A 31 1.87 -5.98 0.41
CA CYS A 31 1.25 -6.38 1.67
C CYS A 31 1.24 -5.20 2.64
N PHE A 32 0.08 -4.90 3.21
CA PHE A 32 -0.08 -3.88 4.25
C PHE A 32 -0.42 -4.54 5.58
N CYS A 33 0.41 -4.35 6.60
CA CYS A 33 0.27 -4.98 7.91
C CYS A 33 -0.32 -4.06 8.99
N GLY A 34 -0.75 -2.85 8.62
CA GLY A 34 -1.23 -1.85 9.57
C GLY A 34 -2.34 -0.96 9.02
N TYR A 35 -2.83 -0.08 9.89
CA TYR A 35 -3.85 0.90 9.57
C TYR A 35 -3.35 1.92 8.53
N SER A 36 -4.25 2.41 7.70
CA SER A 36 -4.03 3.55 6.81
C SER A 36 -5.18 4.51 6.99
N GLY A 37 -4.85 5.76 7.34
CA GLY A 37 -5.86 6.82 7.37
C GLY A 37 -6.45 7.07 5.99
N GLU A 38 -7.64 7.68 5.97
CA GLU A 38 -8.28 8.14 4.75
C GLU A 38 -7.37 9.09 3.96
N ASN A 39 -7.53 9.12 2.64
CA ASN A 39 -6.78 9.98 1.73
C ASN A 39 -5.25 9.82 1.80
N THR A 40 -4.77 8.64 2.23
CA THR A 40 -3.35 8.27 2.11
C THR A 40 -3.13 7.47 0.84
N LEU A 41 -1.89 7.48 0.31
CA LEU A 41 -1.55 6.63 -0.83
C LEU A 41 -1.82 5.14 -0.51
N ALA A 42 -1.55 4.72 0.73
CA ALA A 42 -1.85 3.36 1.15
C ALA A 42 -3.35 3.05 1.14
N SER A 43 -4.23 3.98 1.55
CA SER A 43 -5.69 3.76 1.46
C SER A 43 -6.15 3.67 0.00
N GLU A 44 -5.69 4.58 -0.87
CA GLU A 44 -6.04 4.53 -2.30
C GLU A 44 -5.61 3.20 -2.95
N ILE A 45 -4.40 2.71 -2.66
CA ILE A 45 -3.92 1.42 -3.17
C ILE A 45 -4.81 0.27 -2.67
N LYS A 46 -5.14 0.27 -1.37
CA LYS A 46 -5.98 -0.75 -0.72
C LYS A 46 -7.40 -0.78 -1.29
N ASP A 47 -7.94 0.36 -1.68
CA ASP A 47 -9.27 0.50 -2.30
C ASP A 47 -9.31 -0.04 -3.74
N LYS A 48 -8.17 -0.52 -4.27
CA LYS A 48 -8.03 -1.12 -5.60
C LYS A 48 -8.53 -0.22 -6.73
N VAL A 49 -8.42 1.09 -6.57
CA VAL A 49 -8.63 2.04 -7.66
C VAL A 49 -7.67 1.70 -8.82
N PRO A 50 -8.07 1.82 -10.09
CA PRO A 50 -7.25 1.34 -11.22
C PRO A 50 -5.92 2.08 -11.38
N PHE A 51 -5.85 3.32 -10.88
CA PHE A 51 -4.66 4.16 -10.89
C PHE A 51 -4.55 4.96 -9.61
N VAL A 52 -3.32 5.13 -9.12
CA VAL A 52 -2.99 6.02 -8.01
C VAL A 52 -2.04 7.12 -8.48
N LYS A 53 -2.11 8.29 -7.84
CA LYS A 53 -1.22 9.41 -8.16
C LYS A 53 -0.04 9.43 -7.20
N ILE A 54 1.18 9.35 -7.74
CA ILE A 54 2.41 9.46 -6.95
C ILE A 54 3.24 10.62 -7.52
N GLY A 55 3.26 11.74 -6.80
CA GLY A 55 3.83 12.99 -7.28
C GLY A 55 3.13 13.47 -8.56
N LYS A 56 3.88 13.62 -9.66
CA LYS A 56 3.34 13.99 -10.97
C LYS A 56 2.94 12.78 -11.84
N SER A 57 3.18 11.55 -11.36
CA SER A 57 2.97 10.33 -12.13
C SER A 57 1.64 9.66 -11.80
N LYS A 58 0.97 9.14 -12.84
CA LYS A 58 -0.21 8.28 -12.71
C LYS A 58 0.22 6.83 -12.85
N ILE A 59 0.14 6.07 -11.76
CA ILE A 59 0.67 4.70 -11.65
C ILE A 59 -0.49 3.70 -11.72
N LYS A 60 -0.35 2.65 -12.55
CA LYS A 60 -1.32 1.55 -12.62
C LYS A 60 -1.29 0.74 -11.31
N ASN A 61 -2.45 0.47 -10.72
CA ASN A 61 -2.58 -0.35 -9.52
C ASN A 61 -3.01 -1.78 -9.90
N ARG A 62 -2.04 -2.59 -10.32
CA ARG A 62 -2.29 -3.95 -10.86
C ARG A 62 -1.66 -5.07 -10.05
N SER A 63 -0.72 -4.76 -9.17
CA SER A 63 -0.13 -5.74 -8.26
C SER A 63 -1.19 -6.35 -7.36
N LYS A 64 -0.95 -7.58 -6.88
CA LYS A 64 -1.81 -8.23 -5.90
C LYS A 64 -1.74 -7.47 -4.58
N ILE A 65 -2.87 -6.94 -4.11
CA ILE A 65 -2.96 -6.21 -2.85
C ILE A 65 -3.43 -7.15 -1.74
N CYS A 66 -2.62 -7.28 -0.69
CA CYS A 66 -2.94 -8.05 0.51
C CYS A 66 -2.98 -7.12 1.73
N VAL A 67 -4.02 -7.24 2.55
CA VAL A 67 -4.17 -6.45 3.78
C VAL A 67 -4.26 -7.40 4.96
N LEU A 68 -3.22 -7.39 5.79
CA LEU A 68 -3.04 -8.28 6.94
C LEU A 68 -3.46 -7.57 8.22
N ASN A 69 -4.76 -7.36 8.39
CA ASN A 69 -5.33 -6.61 9.51
C ASN A 69 -4.97 -7.20 10.89
N SER A 70 -4.76 -8.51 10.99
CA SER A 70 -4.39 -9.20 12.23
C SER A 70 -2.99 -8.86 12.75
N PHE A 71 -2.15 -8.20 11.95
CA PHE A 71 -0.83 -7.72 12.35
C PHE A 71 -0.87 -6.33 13.01
N SER A 72 -2.06 -5.74 13.15
CA SER A 72 -2.23 -4.47 13.86
C SER A 72 -1.93 -4.65 15.36
N SER A 73 -1.19 -3.70 15.93
CA SER A 73 -0.95 -3.60 17.37
C SER A 73 -2.12 -2.97 18.14
N HIS A 74 -3.10 -2.39 17.45
CA HIS A 74 -4.29 -1.82 18.09
C HIS A 74 -5.24 -2.94 18.51
N ALA A 75 -5.73 -2.88 19.75
CA ALA A 75 -6.74 -3.80 20.24
C ALA A 75 -7.98 -3.75 19.32
N LYS A 76 -8.37 -4.92 18.82
CA LYS A 76 -9.58 -5.07 18.01
C LYS A 76 -10.70 -5.58 18.92
N VAL A 77 -11.83 -4.88 18.92
CA VAL A 77 -13.04 -5.42 19.54
C VAL A 77 -13.53 -6.60 18.69
N ASN A 78 -13.68 -7.78 19.31
CA ASN A 78 -14.43 -8.87 18.72
C ASN A 78 -15.92 -8.62 18.99
N LEU A 79 -16.68 -8.34 17.94
CA LEU A 79 -18.14 -8.37 17.94
C LEU A 79 -18.62 -9.72 17.41
#